data_AF-A0A351DFC0-F1
#
_entry.id   AF-A0A351DFC0-F1
#
_cell.length_a   1.000
_cell.length_b   1.000
_cell.length_c   1.000
_cell.angle_alpha   90.00
_cell.angle_beta   90.00
_cell.angle_gamma   90.00
#
_symmetry.space_group_name_H-M   'P 1'
#
loop_
_entity.id
_entity.type
_entity.pdbx_description
1 polymer ?
#
loop_
_entity_poly.entity_id
_entity_poly.type
_entity_poly.pdbx_seq_one_letter_code
_entity_poly.pdbx_strand_id
1 'polypeptide(L)'
;MAWLALPFTAENMFDNALSASTRSVQITATIGLWFLWALGLLMSLVPLSSLLTPFRVLAAMNVVIVIWGAIESPASLLGIVTLCLSGCFFVLAFTPQVGFWHVNGSSYGDEVRIPLKPPGAMLLGPIPISSSGIVVTLISTPVLLADKQWLAGCLIAGFGGVCSFVAFRSLNALTQRWLVFVPAGVVIHDPLLLGDPFLVKRNGIRSIHLALVGSDAEDLTMSSLGHAIEVELHQEAEIAVRKGPKAEPILLNVISFTVSASLLSSVFSEAQRRSIPTA
;
A
#
# COMPACT_ATOMS: atom_id res chain seq x y z
N MET A 1 4.27 -16.21 -6.38
CA MET A 1 4.33 -17.22 -7.46
C MET A 1 3.67 -16.78 -8.76
N ALA A 2 2.47 -16.18 -8.73
CA ALA A 2 1.72 -15.89 -9.97
C ALA A 2 2.43 -14.96 -10.98
N TRP A 3 3.34 -14.09 -10.54
CA TRP A 3 4.18 -13.24 -11.40
C TRP A 3 5.01 -13.99 -12.44
N LEU A 4 5.32 -15.28 -12.21
CA LEU A 4 6.05 -16.13 -13.16
C LEU A 4 5.28 -16.37 -14.47
N ALA A 5 3.96 -16.17 -14.50
CA ALA A 5 3.15 -16.42 -15.69
C ALA A 5 3.26 -15.29 -16.74
N LEU A 6 3.60 -14.06 -16.33
CA LEU A 6 3.59 -12.89 -17.22
C LEU A 6 4.58 -12.99 -18.39
N PRO A 7 5.85 -13.41 -18.20
CA PRO A 7 6.78 -13.55 -19.32
C PRO A 7 6.32 -14.55 -20.37
N PHE A 8 5.68 -15.65 -19.97
CA PHE A 8 5.23 -16.70 -20.89
C PHE A 8 3.91 -16.37 -21.58
N THR A 9 3.07 -15.55 -20.96
CA THR A 9 1.78 -15.13 -21.53
C THR A 9 1.93 -13.90 -22.42
N ALA A 10 2.93 -13.05 -22.19
CA ALA A 10 3.16 -11.87 -23.01
C ALA A 10 3.67 -12.20 -24.43
N GLU A 11 4.36 -13.32 -24.62
CA GLU A 11 4.87 -13.83 -25.91
C GLU A 11 5.32 -12.71 -26.88
N ASN A 12 4.63 -12.55 -28.00
CA ASN A 12 4.98 -11.60 -29.07
C ASN A 12 4.35 -10.20 -28.89
N MET A 13 3.60 -9.96 -27.81
CA MET A 13 2.86 -8.71 -27.60
C MET A 13 3.81 -7.50 -27.60
N PHE A 14 4.87 -7.56 -26.78
CA PHE A 14 5.83 -6.46 -26.67
C PHE A 14 6.76 -6.38 -27.87
N ASP A 15 7.11 -7.51 -28.50
CA ASP A 15 7.92 -7.51 -29.72
C ASP A 15 7.19 -6.82 -30.88
N ASN A 16 5.89 -7.07 -31.02
CA ASN A 16 5.04 -6.39 -32.00
C ASN A 16 4.89 -4.90 -31.67
N ALA A 17 4.59 -4.56 -30.41
CA ALA A 17 4.44 -3.17 -29.97
C ALA A 17 5.72 -2.34 -30.16
N LEU A 18 6.90 -2.95 -30.01
CA LEU A 18 8.20 -2.29 -30.15
C LEU A 18 8.82 -2.44 -31.55
N SER A 19 8.13 -3.08 -32.49
CA SER A 19 8.68 -3.43 -33.82
C SER A 19 9.14 -2.21 -34.62
N ALA A 20 8.43 -1.09 -34.52
CA ALA A 20 8.75 0.17 -35.18
C ALA A 20 9.74 1.06 -34.38
N SER A 21 10.08 0.67 -33.15
CA SER A 21 10.97 1.45 -32.28
C SER A 21 12.44 1.25 -32.62
N THR A 22 13.30 2.19 -32.18
CA THR A 22 14.75 2.06 -32.34
C THR A 22 15.30 0.87 -31.55
N ARG A 23 16.43 0.31 -32.01
CA ARG A 23 17.05 -0.87 -31.35
C ARG A 23 17.41 -0.62 -29.88
N SER A 24 17.83 0.61 -29.55
CA SER A 24 18.13 1.01 -28.17
C SER A 24 16.90 0.99 -27.28
N VAL A 25 15.76 1.48 -27.77
CA VAL A 25 14.47 1.45 -27.05
C VAL A 25 13.99 0.01 -26.86
N GLN A 26 14.07 -0.83 -27.90
CA GLN A 26 13.72 -2.26 -27.81
C GLN A 26 14.50 -2.96 -26.68
N ILE A 27 15.83 -2.87 -26.69
CA ILE A 27 16.68 -3.51 -25.67
C ILE A 27 16.33 -3.00 -24.27
N THR A 28 16.16 -1.69 -24.12
CA THR A 28 15.84 -1.07 -22.82
C THR A 28 14.50 -1.54 -22.29
N ALA A 29 13.46 -1.58 -23.13
CA ALA A 29 12.14 -2.05 -22.77
C ALA A 29 12.14 -3.55 -22.42
N THR A 30 12.82 -4.39 -23.20
CA THR A 30 12.95 -5.82 -22.91
C THR A 30 13.64 -6.07 -21.56
N ILE A 31 14.77 -5.41 -21.29
CA ILE A 31 15.47 -5.52 -19.99
C ILE A 31 14.55 -5.02 -18.86
N GLY A 32 13.86 -3.91 -19.07
CA GLY A 32 12.93 -3.33 -18.10
C GLY A 32 11.77 -4.26 -17.75
N LEU A 33 11.17 -4.92 -18.74
CA LEU A 33 10.09 -5.91 -18.54
C LEU A 33 10.55 -7.11 -17.72
N TRP A 34 11.69 -7.70 -18.07
CA TRP A 34 12.26 -8.81 -17.31
C TRP A 34 12.59 -8.41 -15.87
N PHE A 35 13.17 -7.23 -15.69
CA PHE A 35 13.48 -6.70 -14.36
C PHE A 35 12.20 -6.47 -13.54
N LEU A 36 11.17 -5.87 -14.14
CA LEU A 36 9.86 -5.65 -13.54
C LEU A 36 9.25 -6.96 -13.03
N TRP A 37 9.17 -7.99 -13.88
CA TRP A 37 8.56 -9.26 -13.50
C TRP A 37 9.38 -10.03 -12.47
N ALA A 38 10.72 -10.00 -12.58
CA ALA A 38 11.60 -10.59 -11.58
C ALA A 38 11.44 -9.91 -10.22
N LEU A 39 11.39 -8.57 -10.20
CA LEU A 39 11.19 -7.80 -8.96
C LEU A 39 9.82 -8.06 -8.34
N GLY A 40 8.77 -8.17 -9.16
CA GLY A 40 7.42 -8.48 -8.68
C GLY A 40 7.31 -9.87 -8.10
N LEU A 41 8.00 -10.84 -8.70
CA LEU A 41 8.17 -12.15 -8.12
C LEU A 41 8.89 -12.08 -6.77
N LEU A 42 10.08 -11.48 -6.71
CA LEU A 42 10.88 -11.39 -5.48
C LEU A 42 10.11 -10.71 -4.33
N MET A 43 9.47 -9.57 -4.60
CA MET A 43 8.65 -8.86 -3.61
C MET A 43 7.45 -9.69 -3.16
N SER A 44 6.87 -10.53 -4.02
CA SER A 44 5.77 -11.43 -3.62
C SER A 44 6.21 -12.57 -2.69
N LEU A 45 7.51 -12.88 -2.65
CA LEU A 45 8.07 -13.97 -1.84
C LEU A 45 8.62 -13.50 -0.49
N VAL A 46 9.01 -12.24 -0.39
CA VAL A 46 9.68 -11.67 0.79
C VAL A 46 8.71 -10.73 1.50
N PRO A 47 8.00 -11.19 2.55
CA PRO A 47 7.05 -10.35 3.27
C PRO A 47 7.78 -9.36 4.18
N LEU A 48 8.10 -8.19 3.65
CA LEU A 48 8.62 -7.08 4.45
C LEU A 48 7.65 -5.90 4.38
N SER A 49 7.43 -5.26 5.53
CA SER A 49 6.56 -4.10 5.63
C SER A 49 7.02 -2.94 4.74
N SER A 50 8.33 -2.77 4.56
CA SER A 50 8.93 -1.78 3.65
C SER A 50 8.71 -2.09 2.17
N LEU A 51 8.40 -3.34 1.81
CA LEU A 51 8.18 -3.75 0.43
C LEU A 51 6.72 -3.59 -0.04
N LEU A 52 5.78 -3.30 0.87
CA LEU A 52 4.36 -3.21 0.50
C LEU A 52 4.07 -2.07 -0.49
N THR A 53 4.58 -0.87 -0.22
CA THR A 53 4.42 0.29 -1.11
C THR A 53 5.06 0.06 -2.49
N PRO A 54 6.36 -0.34 -2.59
CA PRO A 54 6.96 -0.58 -3.89
C PRO A 54 6.26 -1.73 -4.62
N PHE A 55 5.80 -2.78 -3.94
CA PHE A 55 5.03 -3.86 -4.57
C PHE A 55 3.73 -3.36 -5.22
N ARG A 56 2.99 -2.46 -4.56
CA ARG A 56 1.76 -1.86 -5.11
C ARG A 56 2.04 -0.93 -6.30
N VAL A 57 3.09 -0.13 -6.23
CA VAL A 57 3.54 0.71 -7.36
C VAL A 57 3.95 -0.16 -8.54
N LEU A 58 4.68 -1.24 -8.28
CA LEU A 58 5.13 -2.19 -9.29
C LEU A 58 3.95 -2.90 -9.98
N ALA A 59 2.93 -3.30 -9.21
CA ALA A 59 1.70 -3.85 -9.75
C ALA A 59 0.97 -2.84 -10.66
N ALA A 60 0.86 -1.58 -10.23
CA ALA A 60 0.27 -0.52 -11.05
C ALA A 60 1.07 -0.27 -12.35
N MET A 61 2.40 -0.24 -12.26
CA MET A 61 3.29 -0.10 -13.40
C MET A 61 3.11 -1.23 -14.42
N ASN A 62 2.98 -2.47 -13.94
CA ASN A 62 2.73 -3.63 -14.81
C ASN A 62 1.42 -3.51 -15.57
N VAL A 63 0.34 -3.01 -14.95
CA VAL A 63 -0.93 -2.77 -15.65
C VAL A 63 -0.77 -1.74 -16.76
N VAL A 64 -0.13 -0.62 -16.48
CA VAL A 64 0.06 0.45 -17.48
C VAL A 64 0.85 -0.07 -18.69
N ILE A 65 1.94 -0.80 -18.46
CA ILE A 65 2.78 -1.35 -19.54
C ILE A 65 2.00 -2.39 -20.36
N VAL A 66 1.25 -3.28 -19.71
CA VAL A 66 0.46 -4.32 -20.40
C VAL A 66 -0.71 -3.72 -21.19
N ILE A 67 -1.39 -2.69 -20.66
CA ILE A 67 -2.42 -1.96 -21.41
C ILE A 67 -1.82 -1.32 -22.66
N TRP A 68 -0.69 -0.63 -22.52
CA TRP A 68 0.00 -0.04 -23.67
C TRP A 68 0.39 -1.10 -24.71
N GLY A 69 0.98 -2.22 -24.28
CA GLY A 69 1.33 -3.32 -25.16
C GLY A 69 0.11 -3.91 -25.89
N ALA A 70 -1.03 -4.01 -25.21
CA ALA A 70 -2.28 -4.49 -25.81
C ALA A 70 -2.89 -3.51 -26.83
N ILE A 71 -2.62 -2.21 -26.72
CA ILE A 71 -3.07 -1.18 -27.67
C ILE A 71 -2.19 -1.18 -28.92
N GLU A 72 -0.88 -1.27 -28.75
CA GLU A 72 0.11 -1.15 -29.84
C GLU A 72 0.37 -2.46 -30.60
N SER A 73 -0.16 -3.59 -30.12
CA SER A 73 0.02 -4.89 -30.76
C SER A 73 -1.30 -5.42 -31.34
N PRO A 74 -1.24 -6.27 -32.40
CA PRO A 74 -2.41 -6.97 -32.89
C PRO A 74 -3.05 -7.83 -31.79
N ALA A 75 -4.39 -7.84 -31.75
CA ALA A 75 -5.13 -8.63 -30.77
C ALA A 75 -4.75 -10.11 -30.85
N SER A 76 -4.35 -10.68 -29.71
CA SER A 76 -3.99 -12.09 -29.57
C SER A 76 -4.61 -12.66 -28.30
N LEU A 77 -4.92 -13.97 -28.31
CA LEU A 77 -5.48 -14.65 -27.13
C LEU A 77 -4.55 -14.52 -25.91
N LEU A 78 -3.24 -14.71 -26.13
CA LEU A 78 -2.22 -14.60 -25.09
C LEU A 78 -2.07 -13.16 -24.57
N GLY A 79 -2.22 -12.15 -25.43
CA GLY A 79 -2.28 -10.74 -25.01
C GLY A 79 -3.48 -10.47 -24.08
N ILE A 80 -4.66 -11.02 -24.39
CA ILE A 80 -5.85 -10.91 -23.53
C ILE A 80 -5.60 -11.59 -22.18
N VAL A 81 -5.01 -12.80 -22.18
CA VAL A 81 -4.65 -13.51 -20.94
C VAL A 81 -3.66 -12.69 -20.10
N THR A 82 -2.65 -12.08 -20.72
CA THR A 82 -1.67 -11.22 -20.05
C THR A 82 -2.34 -10.01 -19.39
N LEU A 83 -3.27 -9.36 -20.10
CA LEU A 83 -4.05 -8.23 -19.59
C LEU A 83 -4.90 -8.65 -18.37
N CYS A 84 -5.61 -9.77 -18.47
CA CYS A 84 -6.42 -10.30 -17.37
C CYS A 84 -5.55 -10.63 -16.14
N LEU A 85 -4.42 -11.31 -16.33
CA LEU A 85 -3.49 -11.64 -15.24
C LEU A 85 -2.92 -10.38 -14.59
N SER A 86 -2.51 -9.40 -15.39
CA SER A 86 -2.02 -8.11 -14.91
C SER A 86 -3.06 -7.39 -14.05
N GLY A 87 -4.31 -7.33 -14.52
CA GLY A 87 -5.43 -6.76 -13.76
C GLY A 87 -5.70 -7.50 -12.45
N CYS A 88 -5.71 -8.84 -12.47
CA CYS A 88 -5.85 -9.65 -11.27
C CYS A 88 -4.74 -9.37 -10.24
N PHE A 89 -3.48 -9.25 -10.67
CA PHE A 89 -2.37 -8.98 -9.76
C PHE A 89 -2.45 -7.58 -9.15
N PHE A 90 -2.88 -6.60 -9.94
CA PHE A 90 -3.16 -5.27 -9.43
C PHE A 90 -4.26 -5.29 -8.37
N VAL A 91 -5.40 -5.92 -8.63
CA VAL A 91 -6.48 -6.04 -7.64
C VAL A 91 -5.97 -6.73 -6.37
N LEU A 92 -5.26 -7.86 -6.51
CA LEU A 92 -4.69 -8.60 -5.39
C LEU A 92 -3.70 -7.76 -4.56
N ALA A 93 -2.83 -6.97 -5.18
CA ALA A 93 -1.85 -6.13 -4.48
C ALA A 93 -2.49 -5.08 -3.54
N PHE A 94 -3.74 -4.69 -3.81
CA PHE A 94 -4.50 -3.75 -2.99
C PHE A 94 -5.46 -4.42 -2.01
N THR A 95 -5.51 -5.76 -1.98
CA THR A 95 -6.32 -6.47 -0.98
C THR A 95 -5.77 -6.32 0.45
N PRO A 96 -6.64 -6.36 1.47
CA PRO A 96 -6.20 -6.29 2.86
C PRO A 96 -5.35 -7.49 3.27
N GLN A 97 -5.55 -8.67 2.64
CA GLN A 97 -4.77 -9.88 2.91
C GLN A 97 -3.30 -9.72 2.51
N VAL A 98 -3.02 -9.15 1.33
CA VAL A 98 -1.64 -8.88 0.89
C VAL A 98 -0.98 -7.81 1.77
N GLY A 99 -1.75 -6.79 2.18
CA GLY A 99 -1.27 -5.79 3.14
C GLY A 99 -0.87 -6.42 4.46
N PHE A 100 -1.74 -7.26 5.03
CA PHE A 100 -1.49 -7.98 6.27
C PHE A 100 -0.28 -8.92 6.18
N TRP A 101 -0.11 -9.64 5.07
CA TRP A 101 1.04 -10.52 4.82
C TRP A 101 2.37 -9.76 4.87
N HIS A 102 2.49 -8.63 4.14
CA HIS A 102 3.73 -7.85 4.14
C HIS A 102 3.99 -7.18 5.48
N VAL A 103 2.96 -6.60 6.10
CA VAL A 103 3.11 -5.90 7.39
C VAL A 103 3.50 -6.86 8.51
N ASN A 104 2.90 -8.07 8.57
CA ASN A 104 3.24 -9.06 9.59
C ASN A 104 4.57 -9.76 9.38
N GLY A 105 5.09 -9.80 8.15
CA GLY A 105 6.41 -10.39 7.94
C GLY A 105 7.56 -9.63 8.62
N SER A 106 7.29 -8.42 9.15
CA SER A 106 8.21 -7.66 10.00
C SER A 106 7.80 -7.62 11.48
N SER A 107 6.82 -8.42 11.91
CA SER A 107 6.41 -8.55 13.31
C SER A 107 7.45 -9.31 14.13
N TYR A 108 7.62 -8.94 15.41
CA TYR A 108 8.56 -9.60 16.31
C TYR A 108 7.85 -10.50 17.32
N GLY A 109 8.38 -11.70 17.56
CA GLY A 109 7.86 -12.61 18.58
C GLY A 109 6.37 -12.93 18.37
N ASP A 110 5.54 -12.61 19.37
CA ASP A 110 4.09 -12.81 19.34
C ASP A 110 3.32 -11.53 18.93
N GLU A 111 3.97 -10.56 18.28
CA GLU A 111 3.30 -9.38 17.73
C GLU A 111 2.44 -9.73 16.51
N VAL A 112 1.23 -9.17 16.44
CA VAL A 112 0.39 -9.22 15.24
C VAL A 112 0.01 -7.80 14.83
N ARG A 113 0.44 -7.39 13.63
CA ARG A 113 0.27 -6.05 13.08
C ARG A 113 -0.82 -6.04 12.03
N ILE A 114 -1.95 -5.44 12.32
CA ILE A 114 -3.09 -5.34 11.41
C ILE A 114 -3.06 -3.95 10.74
N PRO A 115 -2.96 -3.85 9.41
CA PRO A 115 -2.97 -2.55 8.73
C PRO A 115 -4.25 -1.77 8.99
N LEU A 116 -4.14 -0.45 9.14
CA LEU A 116 -5.27 0.46 9.15
C LEU A 116 -5.63 0.90 7.72
N LYS A 117 -6.91 1.15 7.49
CA LYS A 117 -7.41 1.63 6.20
C LYS A 117 -6.95 3.08 5.98
N PRO A 118 -6.57 3.46 4.74
CA PRO A 118 -6.27 4.84 4.43
C PRO A 118 -7.51 5.75 4.56
N PRO A 119 -7.33 7.06 4.76
CA PRO A 119 -8.43 8.04 4.76
C PRO A 119 -9.23 7.96 3.45
N GLY A 120 -10.56 8.03 3.52
CA GLY A 120 -11.44 7.84 2.36
C GLY A 120 -11.19 8.86 1.25
N ALA A 121 -11.00 10.13 1.62
CA ALA A 121 -10.68 11.20 0.68
C ALA A 121 -9.38 10.95 -0.11
N MET A 122 -8.42 10.23 0.48
CA MET A 122 -7.14 9.95 -0.18
C MET A 122 -7.25 8.88 -1.29
N LEU A 123 -8.26 8.00 -1.22
CA LEU A 123 -8.47 6.92 -2.18
C LEU A 123 -8.87 7.42 -3.57
N LEU A 124 -9.61 8.53 -3.65
CA LEU A 124 -10.15 9.05 -4.91
C LEU A 124 -9.27 10.11 -5.59
N GLY A 125 -8.19 10.56 -4.96
CA GLY A 125 -7.34 11.61 -5.53
C GLY A 125 -5.86 11.40 -5.23
N PRO A 126 -5.37 11.78 -4.03
CA PRO A 126 -3.95 11.76 -3.71
C PRO A 126 -3.22 10.44 -3.99
N ILE A 127 -3.81 9.29 -3.62
CA ILE A 127 -3.18 7.97 -3.79
C ILE A 127 -3.01 7.60 -5.28
N PRO A 128 -4.07 7.60 -6.11
CA PRO A 128 -3.92 7.28 -7.52
C PRO A 128 -3.02 8.29 -8.24
N ILE A 129 -3.16 9.60 -7.99
CA ILE A 129 -2.33 10.64 -8.62
C ILE A 129 -0.84 10.44 -8.30
N SER A 130 -0.52 10.21 -7.03
CA SER A 130 0.86 9.98 -6.58
C SER A 130 1.44 8.71 -7.21
N SER A 131 0.66 7.64 -7.25
CA SER A 131 1.09 6.36 -7.85
C SER A 131 1.32 6.51 -9.35
N SER A 132 0.41 7.17 -10.07
CA SER A 132 0.55 7.46 -11.49
C SER A 132 1.80 8.30 -11.80
N GLY A 133 2.10 9.33 -11.01
CA GLY A 133 3.29 10.14 -11.19
C GLY A 133 4.59 9.33 -11.05
N ILE A 134 4.65 8.41 -10.08
CA ILE A 134 5.79 7.49 -9.92
C ILE A 134 5.89 6.55 -11.13
N VAL A 135 4.78 5.93 -11.53
CA VAL A 135 4.74 5.00 -12.68
C VAL A 135 5.20 5.69 -13.97
N VAL A 136 4.68 6.90 -14.25
CA VAL A 136 5.07 7.69 -15.43
C VAL A 136 6.56 8.00 -15.41
N THR A 137 7.09 8.41 -14.26
CA THR A 137 8.52 8.70 -14.11
C THR A 137 9.38 7.46 -14.36
N LEU A 138 9.01 6.32 -13.76
CA LEU A 138 9.78 5.07 -13.87
C LEU A 138 9.77 4.48 -15.29
N ILE A 139 8.66 4.60 -16.02
CA ILE A 139 8.55 4.12 -17.40
C ILE A 139 9.23 5.09 -18.37
N SER A 140 8.91 6.38 -18.29
CA SER A 140 9.31 7.35 -19.33
C SER A 140 10.81 7.63 -19.30
N THR A 141 11.43 7.64 -18.11
CA THR A 141 12.86 7.96 -17.96
C THR A 141 13.78 7.04 -18.80
N PRO A 142 13.77 5.71 -18.61
CA PRO A 142 14.63 4.82 -19.39
C PRO A 142 14.31 4.84 -20.88
N VAL A 143 13.02 4.94 -21.25
CA VAL A 143 12.59 4.95 -22.67
C VAL A 143 13.07 6.21 -23.39
N LEU A 144 12.89 7.40 -22.81
CA LEU A 144 13.32 8.66 -23.44
C LEU A 144 14.84 8.75 -23.57
N LEU A 145 15.57 8.28 -22.57
CA LEU A 145 17.05 8.23 -22.63
C LEU A 145 17.51 7.24 -23.71
N ALA A 146 16.86 6.08 -23.84
CA ALA A 146 17.16 5.11 -24.88
C ALA A 146 16.87 5.65 -26.29
N ASP A 147 15.85 6.49 -26.43
CA ASP A 147 15.49 7.17 -27.68
C ASP A 147 16.36 8.41 -27.97
N LYS A 148 17.41 8.66 -27.18
CA LYS A 148 18.32 9.82 -27.30
C LYS A 148 17.64 11.17 -27.09
N GLN A 149 16.45 11.20 -26.50
CA GLN A 149 15.77 12.42 -26.07
C GLN A 149 16.34 12.90 -24.72
N TRP A 150 17.64 13.19 -24.70
CA TRP A 150 18.41 13.41 -23.47
C TRP A 150 17.84 14.52 -22.59
N LEU A 151 17.45 15.65 -23.17
CA LEU A 151 16.89 16.76 -22.40
C LEU A 151 15.60 16.35 -21.69
N ALA A 152 14.65 15.75 -22.41
CA ALA A 152 13.39 15.29 -21.84
C ALA A 152 13.62 14.18 -20.81
N GLY A 153 14.46 13.20 -21.12
CA GLY A 153 14.82 12.11 -20.21
C GLY A 153 15.47 12.61 -18.92
N CYS A 154 16.41 13.55 -19.00
CA CYS A 154 17.04 14.16 -17.83
C CYS A 154 16.07 15.01 -17.01
N LEU A 155 15.16 15.76 -17.64
CA LEU A 155 14.14 16.54 -16.95
C LEU A 155 13.17 15.65 -16.18
N ILE A 156 12.68 14.56 -16.79
CA ILE A 156 11.80 13.60 -16.11
C ILE A 156 12.58 12.85 -15.02
N ALA A 157 13.83 12.44 -15.26
CA ALA A 157 14.65 11.79 -14.25
C ALA A 157 14.87 12.69 -13.02
N GLY A 158 15.19 13.97 -13.24
CA GLY A 158 15.45 14.93 -12.17
C GLY A 158 14.15 15.37 -11.47
N PHE A 159 13.28 16.08 -12.18
CA PHE A 159 12.06 16.64 -11.60
C PHE A 159 11.06 15.54 -11.23
N GLY A 160 10.82 14.59 -12.13
CA GLY A 160 9.96 13.43 -11.86
C GLY A 160 10.52 12.56 -10.74
N GLY A 161 11.84 12.38 -10.65
CA GLY A 161 12.49 11.66 -9.55
C GLY A 161 12.26 12.32 -8.19
N VAL A 162 12.43 13.63 -8.08
CA VAL A 162 12.16 14.38 -6.84
C VAL A 162 10.67 14.28 -6.45
N CYS A 163 9.75 14.52 -7.40
CA CYS A 163 8.32 14.39 -7.17
C CYS A 163 7.94 12.95 -6.76
N SER A 164 8.52 11.95 -7.42
CA SER A 164 8.30 10.53 -7.12
C SER A 164 8.81 10.15 -5.75
N PHE A 165 9.94 10.71 -5.29
CA PHE A 165 10.45 10.48 -3.94
C PHE A 165 9.49 11.02 -2.87
N VAL A 166 8.97 12.23 -3.05
CA VAL A 166 7.99 12.83 -2.13
C VAL A 166 6.68 12.03 -2.13
N ALA A 167 6.18 11.68 -3.32
CA ALA A 167 4.99 10.86 -3.51
C ALA A 167 5.15 9.48 -2.84
N PHE A 168 6.27 8.80 -3.08
CA PHE A 168 6.57 7.50 -2.49
C PHE A 168 6.63 7.57 -0.97
N ARG A 169 7.30 8.58 -0.40
CA ARG A 169 7.36 8.77 1.05
C ARG A 169 5.96 8.93 1.65
N SER A 170 5.10 9.70 0.99
CA SER A 170 3.72 9.90 1.43
C SER A 170 2.89 8.61 1.35
N LEU A 171 2.99 7.88 0.25
CA LEU A 171 2.32 6.58 0.08
C LEU A 171 2.83 5.56 1.10
N ASN A 172 4.13 5.56 1.35
CA ASN A 172 4.73 4.67 2.32
C ASN A 172 4.23 4.96 3.73
N ALA A 173 4.15 6.23 4.14
CA ALA A 173 3.62 6.60 5.44
C ALA A 173 2.19 6.07 5.69
N LEU A 174 1.32 6.05 4.66
CA LEU A 174 -0.02 5.46 4.76
C LEU A 174 0.01 3.95 5.03
N THR A 175 1.00 3.24 4.49
CA THR A 175 1.15 1.78 4.73
C THR A 175 1.71 1.44 6.11
N GLN A 176 2.28 2.43 6.82
CA GLN A 176 2.88 2.26 8.15
C GLN A 176 1.87 2.54 9.29
N ARG A 177 0.57 2.58 8.98
CA ARG A 177 -0.51 2.74 9.95
C ARG A 177 -1.02 1.36 10.37
N TRP A 178 -0.80 0.98 11.62
CA TRP A 178 -1.08 -0.37 12.12
C TRP A 178 -1.77 -0.34 13.49
N LEU A 179 -2.65 -1.31 13.69
CA LEU A 179 -3.10 -1.75 15.00
C LEU A 179 -2.29 -2.99 15.37
N VAL A 180 -1.48 -2.89 16.42
CA VAL A 180 -0.53 -3.95 16.81
C VAL A 180 -1.00 -4.61 18.08
N PHE A 181 -1.32 -5.89 18.00
CA PHE A 181 -1.57 -6.72 19.17
C PHE A 181 -0.25 -7.23 19.72
N VAL A 182 -0.02 -7.00 21.01
CA VAL A 182 1.16 -7.44 21.75
C VAL A 182 0.72 -8.18 23.03
N PRO A 183 1.59 -8.95 23.70
CA PRO A 183 1.21 -9.63 24.94
C PRO A 183 0.70 -8.68 26.04
N ALA A 184 1.22 -7.45 26.08
CA ALA A 184 0.85 -6.43 27.05
C ALA A 184 -0.48 -5.71 26.74
N GLY A 185 -1.04 -5.85 25.54
CA GLY A 185 -2.24 -5.10 25.12
C GLY A 185 -2.24 -4.77 23.63
N VAL A 186 -2.69 -3.57 23.29
CA VAL A 186 -2.85 -3.11 21.90
C VAL A 186 -2.12 -1.78 21.71
N VAL A 187 -1.32 -1.67 20.66
CA VAL A 187 -0.60 -0.46 20.28
C VAL A 187 -1.19 0.10 19.00
N ILE A 188 -1.49 1.39 18.99
CA ILE A 188 -1.81 2.12 17.77
C ILE A 188 -0.51 2.73 17.27
N HIS A 189 -0.04 2.26 16.11
CA HIS A 189 1.09 2.84 15.41
C HIS A 189 0.57 3.59 14.19
N ASP A 190 0.30 4.89 14.35
CA ASP A 190 -0.16 5.76 13.26
C ASP A 190 0.74 7.00 13.17
N PRO A 191 1.78 7.00 12.32
CA PRO A 191 2.70 8.13 12.21
C PRO A 191 2.08 9.37 11.54
N LEU A 192 0.85 9.28 10.99
CA LEU A 192 0.15 10.43 10.42
C LEU A 192 -0.68 11.17 11.45
N LEU A 193 -1.25 10.45 12.41
CA LEU A 193 -2.19 11.00 13.38
C LEU A 193 -1.62 11.07 14.80
N LEU A 194 -0.68 10.21 15.19
CA LEU A 194 -0.11 10.19 16.54
C LEU A 194 1.27 10.83 16.61
N GLY A 195 1.55 11.49 17.73
CA GLY A 195 2.88 11.97 18.08
C GLY A 195 3.86 10.83 18.29
N ASP A 196 3.43 9.85 19.07
CA ASP A 196 4.14 8.62 19.44
C ASP A 196 3.18 7.43 19.42
N PRO A 197 3.67 6.19 19.23
CA PRO A 197 2.82 5.00 19.31
C PRO A 197 2.12 4.90 20.66
N PHE A 198 0.80 4.71 20.64
CA PHE A 198 -0.03 4.70 21.84
C PHE A 198 -0.34 3.27 22.29
N LEU A 199 0.17 2.87 23.45
CA LEU A 199 -0.06 1.54 24.05
C LEU A 199 -1.22 1.60 25.05
N VAL A 200 -2.27 0.85 24.75
CA VAL A 200 -3.32 0.52 25.71
C VAL A 200 -3.02 -0.84 26.33
N LYS A 201 -2.81 -0.86 27.64
CA LYS A 201 -2.59 -2.10 28.39
C LYS A 201 -3.83 -2.97 28.34
N ARG A 202 -3.65 -4.29 28.26
CA ARG A 202 -4.73 -5.29 28.21
C ARG A 202 -5.80 -5.08 29.28
N ASN A 203 -5.40 -4.90 30.54
CA ASN A 203 -6.33 -4.71 31.67
C ASN A 203 -7.00 -3.33 31.68
N GLY A 204 -6.54 -2.40 30.85
CA GLY A 204 -7.16 -1.10 30.64
C GLY A 204 -8.22 -1.12 29.54
N ILE A 205 -8.27 -2.16 28.71
CA ILE A 205 -9.28 -2.31 27.65
C ILE A 205 -10.54 -2.90 28.26
N ARG A 206 -11.62 -2.12 28.25
CA ARG A 206 -12.95 -2.55 28.69
C ARG A 206 -13.60 -3.44 27.66
N SER A 207 -13.60 -3.03 26.39
CA SER A 207 -14.14 -3.83 25.28
C SER A 207 -13.58 -3.39 23.93
N ILE A 208 -13.55 -4.32 22.96
CA ILE A 208 -13.34 -4.03 21.55
C ILE A 208 -14.57 -4.50 20.78
N HIS A 209 -15.25 -3.60 20.08
CA HIS A 209 -16.48 -3.90 19.35
C HIS A 209 -16.56 -3.08 18.06
N LEU A 210 -17.56 -3.36 17.21
CA LEU A 210 -17.81 -2.53 16.03
C LEU A 210 -18.31 -1.15 16.47
N ALA A 211 -17.74 -0.09 15.91
CA ALA A 211 -18.12 1.28 16.28
C ALA A 211 -19.61 1.53 15.93
N LEU A 212 -20.35 2.02 16.92
CA LEU A 212 -21.75 2.41 16.75
C LEU A 212 -21.84 3.82 16.16
N VAL A 213 -22.90 4.07 15.38
CA VAL A 213 -23.15 5.41 14.82
C VAL A 213 -23.51 6.36 15.96
N GLY A 214 -22.81 7.50 16.05
CA GLY A 214 -23.05 8.51 17.09
C GLY A 214 -22.39 8.20 18.43
N SER A 215 -21.36 7.34 18.47
CA SER A 215 -20.50 7.18 19.64
C SER A 215 -19.74 8.48 19.94
N ASP A 216 -19.52 8.78 21.23
CA ASP A 216 -18.71 9.90 21.72
C ASP A 216 -17.19 9.59 21.68
N ALA A 217 -16.80 8.46 21.09
CA ALA A 217 -15.41 8.04 20.93
C ALA A 217 -14.59 9.00 20.06
N GLU A 218 -13.32 9.20 20.42
CA GLU A 218 -12.39 9.99 19.60
C GLU A 218 -12.13 9.31 18.25
N ASP A 219 -12.31 10.03 17.14
CA ASP A 219 -12.15 9.48 15.78
C ASP A 219 -10.68 9.48 15.34
N LEU A 220 -10.05 8.30 15.41
CA LEU A 220 -8.69 8.07 14.88
C LEU A 220 -8.72 7.40 13.49
N THR A 221 -9.91 7.23 12.90
CA THR A 221 -10.06 6.56 11.60
C THR A 221 -9.63 7.42 10.43
N MET A 222 -9.50 8.75 10.62
CA MET A 222 -9.26 9.74 9.57
C MET A 222 -10.32 9.69 8.46
N SER A 223 -11.59 9.48 8.83
CA SER A 223 -12.71 9.34 7.89
C SER A 223 -12.44 8.28 6.80
N SER A 224 -11.81 7.17 7.19
CA SER A 224 -11.64 6.01 6.31
C SER A 224 -12.99 5.38 5.94
N LEU A 225 -13.05 4.70 4.80
CA LEU A 225 -14.30 4.08 4.34
C LEU A 225 -14.58 2.73 5.03
N GLY A 226 -15.86 2.45 5.23
CA GLY A 226 -16.38 1.21 5.79
C GLY A 226 -16.36 1.19 7.32
N HIS A 227 -16.46 0.00 7.90
CA HIS A 227 -16.56 -0.15 9.36
C HIS A 227 -15.25 0.19 10.08
N ALA A 228 -15.43 0.80 11.25
CA ALA A 228 -14.43 1.03 12.28
C ALA A 228 -14.71 0.12 13.48
N ILE A 229 -13.68 -0.11 14.28
CA ILE A 229 -13.81 -0.69 15.61
C ILE A 229 -13.69 0.41 16.65
N GLU A 230 -14.42 0.29 17.73
CA GLU A 230 -14.26 1.10 18.93
C GLU A 230 -13.50 0.31 19.98
N VAL A 231 -12.51 0.94 20.60
CA VAL A 231 -11.79 0.42 21.76
C VAL A 231 -12.19 1.26 22.95
N GLU A 232 -12.94 0.65 23.86
CA GLU A 232 -13.39 1.29 25.09
C GLU A 232 -12.41 0.99 26.23
N LEU A 233 -12.12 2.00 27.04
CA LEU A 233 -11.17 1.93 28.14
C LEU A 233 -11.87 1.92 29.48
N HIS A 234 -11.26 1.28 30.48
CA HIS A 234 -11.75 1.31 31.86
C HIS A 234 -11.51 2.67 32.55
N GLN A 235 -10.48 3.39 32.13
CA GLN A 235 -10.06 4.68 32.68
C GLN A 235 -9.63 5.57 31.53
N GLU A 236 -9.74 6.89 31.74
CA GLU A 236 -9.20 7.87 30.80
C GLU A 236 -7.71 7.63 30.55
N ALA A 237 -7.34 7.69 29.28
CA ALA A 237 -5.95 7.62 28.85
C ALA A 237 -5.60 8.85 28.01
N GLU A 238 -4.38 9.34 28.21
CA GLU A 238 -3.88 10.50 27.48
C GLU A 238 -3.25 10.03 26.15
N ILE A 239 -3.75 10.57 25.04
CA ILE A 239 -3.27 10.29 23.69
C ILE A 239 -2.75 11.56 23.03
N ALA A 240 -1.55 11.49 22.45
CA ALA A 240 -0.92 12.60 21.75
C ALA A 240 -1.31 12.60 20.27
N VAL A 241 -2.28 13.44 19.89
CA VAL A 241 -2.85 13.50 18.53
C VAL A 241 -2.33 14.72 17.78
N ARG A 242 -1.88 14.51 16.54
CA ARG A 242 -1.46 15.55 15.60
C ARG A 242 -2.59 15.92 14.66
N LYS A 243 -3.02 17.19 14.72
CA LYS A 243 -3.98 17.77 13.75
C LYS A 243 -3.27 18.33 12.52
N GLY A 244 -2.37 17.54 11.93
CA GLY A 244 -1.69 17.85 10.67
C GLY A 244 -0.21 17.47 10.63
N PRO A 245 0.42 17.43 9.43
CA PRO A 245 1.76 16.85 9.24
C PRO A 245 2.91 17.55 9.97
N LYS A 246 2.71 18.82 10.37
CA LYS A 246 3.70 19.66 11.07
C LYS A 246 3.16 20.26 12.37
N ALA A 247 1.96 19.86 12.78
CA ALA A 247 1.37 20.35 14.03
C ALA A 247 2.04 19.68 15.23
N GLU A 248 2.25 20.43 16.30
CA GLU A 248 2.63 19.84 17.58
C GLU A 248 1.51 18.92 18.08
N PRO A 249 1.84 17.76 18.67
CA PRO A 249 0.84 16.86 19.24
C PRO A 249 0.07 17.56 20.36
N ILE A 250 -1.25 17.46 20.31
CA ILE A 250 -2.15 17.90 21.37
C ILE A 250 -2.51 16.67 22.20
N LEU A 251 -2.41 16.79 23.52
CA LEU A 251 -2.79 15.74 24.45
C LEU A 251 -4.30 15.76 24.65
N LEU A 252 -4.95 14.63 24.40
CA LEU A 252 -6.38 14.42 24.57
C LEU A 252 -6.59 13.30 25.60
N ASN A 253 -7.51 13.50 26.54
CA ASN A 253 -7.95 12.43 27.42
C ASN A 253 -9.12 11.71 26.76
N VAL A 254 -8.97 10.41 26.55
CA VAL A 254 -9.97 9.58 25.86
C VAL A 254 -10.41 8.42 26.76
N ILE A 255 -11.72 8.19 26.81
CA ILE A 255 -12.34 6.99 27.41
C ILE A 255 -12.62 5.91 26.37
N SER A 256 -12.80 6.30 25.10
CA SER A 256 -12.86 5.38 23.97
C SER A 256 -12.37 6.08 22.70
N PHE A 257 -11.93 5.28 21.73
CA PHE A 257 -11.47 5.78 20.45
C PHE A 257 -11.80 4.78 19.33
N THR A 258 -11.91 5.27 18.10
CA THR A 258 -12.22 4.44 16.93
C THR A 258 -11.04 4.32 15.98
N VAL A 259 -10.82 3.12 15.44
CA VAL A 259 -9.82 2.86 14.40
C VAL A 259 -10.40 1.98 13.31
N SER A 260 -9.90 2.11 12.09
CA SER A 260 -10.38 1.32 10.96
C SER A 260 -9.36 0.29 10.51
N ALA A 261 -9.43 -0.90 11.09
CA ALA A 261 -8.59 -2.02 10.69
C ALA A 261 -9.00 -2.59 9.33
N SER A 262 -8.02 -3.02 8.53
CA SER A 262 -8.25 -3.59 7.20
C SER A 262 -8.82 -5.02 7.25
N LEU A 263 -8.58 -5.75 8.34
CA LEU A 263 -9.06 -7.12 8.58
C LEU A 263 -9.72 -7.21 9.95
N LEU A 264 -11.03 -6.97 10.00
CA LEU A 264 -11.81 -7.02 11.24
C LEU A 264 -11.82 -8.40 11.89
N SER A 265 -11.91 -9.46 11.09
CA SER A 265 -11.85 -10.84 11.60
C SER A 265 -10.57 -11.10 12.39
N SER A 266 -9.42 -10.66 11.88
CA SER A 266 -8.14 -10.79 12.57
C SER A 266 -8.10 -10.00 13.88
N VAL A 267 -8.72 -8.81 13.93
CA VAL A 267 -8.82 -8.03 15.18
C VAL A 267 -9.58 -8.82 16.24
N PHE A 268 -10.77 -9.30 15.93
CA PHE A 268 -11.61 -10.02 16.90
C PHE A 268 -11.00 -11.36 17.30
N SER A 269 -10.41 -12.09 16.33
CA SER A 269 -9.70 -13.34 16.63
C SER A 269 -8.49 -13.12 17.56
N GLU A 270 -7.68 -12.07 17.33
CA GLU A 270 -6.56 -11.75 18.21
C GLU A 270 -7.00 -11.22 19.58
N ALA A 271 -8.05 -10.40 19.63
CA ALA A 271 -8.64 -9.94 20.89
C ALA A 271 -9.12 -11.13 21.72
N GLN A 272 -9.86 -12.07 21.12
CA GLN A 272 -10.33 -13.28 21.78
C GLN A 272 -9.17 -14.20 22.21
N ARG A 273 -8.18 -14.43 21.34
CA ARG A 273 -6.97 -15.22 21.65
C ARG A 273 -6.23 -14.66 22.86
N ARG A 274 -6.20 -13.33 22.99
CA ARG A 274 -5.56 -12.62 24.09
C ARG A 274 -6.52 -12.30 25.22
N SER A 275 -7.72 -12.90 25.26
CA SER A 275 -8.75 -12.67 26.27
C SER A 275 -8.91 -11.17 26.63
N ILE A 276 -9.00 -10.36 25.58
CA ILE A 276 -9.51 -8.99 25.60
C ILE A 276 -11.02 -9.10 25.34
N PRO A 277 -11.88 -8.45 26.15
CA PRO A 277 -13.32 -8.53 25.94
C PRO A 277 -13.73 -8.00 24.57
N THR A 278 -14.58 -8.75 23.87
CA THR A 278 -15.19 -8.35 22.60
C THR A 278 -16.71 -8.40 22.71
N ALA A 279 -17.42 -7.44 22.12
CA ALA A 279 -18.88 -7.39 22.08
C ALA A 279 -19.41 -7.37 20.65
#